data_AF-A0A017TC57-F1
#
_entry.id   AF-A0A017TC57-F1
#
_cell.length_a   1.000
_cell.length_b   1.000
_cell.length_c   1.000
_cell.angle_alpha   90.00
_cell.angle_beta   90.00
_cell.angle_gamma   90.00
#
_symmetry.space_group_name_H-M   'P 1'
#
loop_
_entity.id
_entity.type
_entity.pdbx_description
1 polymer ?
#
loop_
_entity_poly.entity_id
_entity_poly.type
_entity_poly.pdbx_seq_one_letter_code
_entity_poly.pdbx_strand_id
1 'polypeptide(L)'
;MLPSPLGGLEDDYRHAVLHLAWDLNTKSKERTLLFSFVELLPAEIPSPIDDFEPLAGHRLGNDSQHRVYVRHAVTTARQALGWYLDARAGTAVLPDDDGTLPATDNLRAKRLKIATLGEEPAWPVLVSNSDDSDILPFIPQWIHCPRTHHLLPIAAFALEQLWSAQEAEKAWHWLEGRLHFDLGNYPEYWGSAHLIAPNPLYRKLKSRLQRRQPPAESVLLRFQPRAGKSIEGLELIFHEKEPWGVTTSRRLSLRSPLVRMNLDREVNSVTRDVWDPRRGFLETTNHIHVFIKAIDSDIEVTRRVMVRGEGQSYEVMRSRVVGRVAVGSTTKIAAVRSRLLDAHYARQKQRTAKTHDQRWFRNQKEEARALLRSLFSEARSHVLVVDPYFGAKELVEFTLAVGRYDVPIHILSSAELLKKPAFHGCTLEKGDQLLNTLGQTCKQERMNAFEIRVMTGDRPTIHDRFIAFDRRIWLLGSSLNEFGSRGTMMLALPDPDAVRGDLLRAWEEAASLEAWVERRQQNREKTTGEEA
;
A
#
# COMPACT_ATOMS: atom_id res chain seq x y z
N MET A 1 -22.42 -34.60 11.16
CA MET A 1 -21.33 -34.06 12.00
C MET A 1 -20.24 -33.57 11.08
N LEU A 2 -19.92 -32.27 11.09
CA LEU A 2 -18.72 -31.78 10.39
C LEU A 2 -17.50 -32.39 11.11
N PRO A 3 -16.51 -32.95 10.39
CA PRO A 3 -15.31 -33.51 11.01
C PRO A 3 -14.62 -32.46 11.86
N SER A 4 -14.04 -32.87 13.00
CA SER A 4 -13.25 -31.97 13.84
C SER A 4 -12.11 -31.38 12.99
N PRO A 5 -12.09 -30.05 12.75
CA PRO A 5 -11.06 -29.42 11.93
C PRO A 5 -9.66 -29.55 12.53
N LEU A 6 -9.54 -29.79 13.84
CA LEU A 6 -8.30 -30.15 14.53
C LEU A 6 -7.71 -31.47 14.02
N GLY A 7 -8.57 -32.48 13.79
CA GLY A 7 -8.13 -33.78 13.28
C GLY A 7 -7.62 -33.73 11.84
N GLY A 8 -7.86 -32.64 11.10
CA GLY A 8 -7.21 -32.38 9.83
C GLY A 8 -5.76 -31.91 9.98
N LEU A 9 -5.53 -30.96 10.90
CA LEU A 9 -4.24 -30.29 11.05
C LEU A 9 -3.16 -31.23 11.61
N GLU A 10 -3.45 -32.01 12.65
CA GLU A 10 -2.44 -32.90 13.24
C GLU A 10 -1.92 -33.98 12.27
N ASP A 11 -2.74 -34.40 11.30
CA ASP A 11 -2.34 -35.36 10.26
C ASP A 11 -1.55 -34.71 9.11
N ASP A 12 -1.71 -33.41 8.93
CA ASP A 12 -1.16 -32.64 7.83
C ASP A 12 0.24 -32.08 8.12
N TYR A 13 0.50 -31.79 9.40
CA TYR A 13 1.71 -31.12 9.87
C TYR A 13 2.38 -31.97 10.95
N ARG A 14 3.69 -32.20 10.83
CA ARG A 14 4.46 -32.97 11.82
C ARG A 14 5.14 -32.06 12.84
N HIS A 15 5.75 -31.00 12.33
CA HIS A 15 6.53 -30.03 13.08
C HIS A 15 5.86 -28.65 13.02
N ALA A 16 6.23 -27.80 13.95
CA ALA A 16 5.85 -26.40 13.95
C ALA A 16 6.97 -25.56 14.55
N VAL A 17 6.99 -24.28 14.19
CA VAL A 17 7.84 -23.27 14.82
C VAL A 17 6.94 -22.30 15.57
N LEU A 18 7.20 -22.15 16.86
CA LEU A 18 6.53 -21.17 17.71
C LEU A 18 7.42 -19.92 17.80
N HIS A 19 6.98 -18.87 17.12
CA HIS A 19 7.64 -17.58 17.09
C HIS A 19 7.08 -16.71 18.22
N LEU A 20 7.94 -16.26 19.13
CA LEU A 20 7.57 -15.52 20.33
C LEU A 20 8.41 -14.26 20.45
N ALA A 21 7.76 -13.12 20.64
CA ALA A 21 8.39 -11.89 21.13
C ALA A 21 7.77 -11.51 22.48
N TRP A 22 8.61 -11.22 23.47
CA TRP A 22 8.12 -10.81 24.80
C TRP A 22 9.04 -9.77 25.44
N ASP A 23 8.44 -8.96 26.31
CA ASP A 23 9.12 -8.06 27.23
C ASP A 23 9.32 -8.75 28.58
N LEU A 24 10.46 -8.50 29.23
CA LEU A 24 10.74 -8.87 30.60
C LEU A 24 11.04 -7.59 31.39
N ASN A 25 10.18 -7.28 32.35
CA ASN A 25 10.51 -6.32 33.38
C ASN A 25 11.48 -6.98 34.39
N THR A 26 12.72 -6.54 34.38
CA THR A 26 13.81 -7.12 35.19
C THR A 26 13.62 -6.94 36.69
N LYS A 27 12.81 -5.96 37.12
CA LYS A 27 12.48 -5.69 38.53
C LYS A 27 11.33 -6.54 39.04
N SER A 28 10.18 -6.53 38.34
CA SER A 28 8.99 -7.32 38.74
C SER A 28 9.08 -8.80 38.32
N LYS A 29 9.99 -9.14 37.40
CA LYS A 29 10.08 -10.44 36.72
C LYS A 29 8.83 -10.80 35.90
N GLU A 30 7.94 -9.84 35.66
CA GLU A 30 6.78 -10.00 34.79
C GLU A 30 7.25 -10.13 33.34
N ARG A 31 6.64 -11.07 32.61
CA ARG A 31 6.91 -11.29 31.19
C ARG A 31 5.66 -11.00 30.41
N THR A 32 5.69 -10.07 29.48
CA THR A 32 4.51 -9.66 28.71
C THR A 32 4.68 -10.09 27.26
N LEU A 33 3.71 -10.83 26.72
CA LEU A 33 3.69 -11.20 25.31
C LEU A 33 3.52 -9.94 24.46
N LEU A 34 4.44 -9.73 23.52
CA LEU A 34 4.41 -8.62 22.58
C LEU A 34 3.84 -9.03 21.23
N PHE A 35 4.17 -10.22 20.76
CA PHE A 35 3.69 -10.78 19.50
C PHE A 35 4.02 -12.26 19.44
N SER A 36 3.18 -13.06 18.78
CA SER A 36 3.49 -14.46 18.51
C SER A 36 2.78 -15.02 17.30
N PHE A 37 3.37 -16.06 16.71
CA PHE A 37 2.65 -16.91 15.77
C PHE A 37 3.17 -18.34 15.77
N VAL A 38 2.27 -19.26 15.44
CA VAL A 38 2.55 -20.67 15.20
C VAL A 38 2.61 -20.89 13.70
N GLU A 39 3.78 -21.29 13.22
CA GLU A 39 4.01 -21.72 11.84
C GLU A 39 3.96 -23.25 11.77
N LEU A 40 2.89 -23.80 11.19
CA LEU A 40 2.81 -25.24 10.98
C LEU A 40 3.64 -25.65 9.75
N LEU A 41 4.41 -26.73 9.87
CA LEU A 41 5.27 -27.23 8.81
C LEU A 41 4.63 -28.45 8.14
N PRO A 42 4.32 -28.38 6.83
CA PRO A 42 3.77 -29.52 6.10
C PRO A 42 4.63 -30.75 6.30
N ALA A 43 4.04 -31.94 6.39
CA ALA A 43 4.74 -33.18 6.76
C ALA A 43 6.00 -33.53 5.93
N GLU A 44 6.16 -32.95 4.73
CA GLU A 44 7.35 -33.10 3.90
C GLU A 44 8.55 -32.24 4.33
N ILE A 45 8.31 -31.19 5.11
CA ILE A 45 9.34 -30.26 5.56
C ILE A 45 9.98 -30.84 6.84
N PRO A 46 11.31 -31.05 6.86
CA PRO A 46 11.98 -31.54 8.06
C PRO A 46 11.91 -30.49 9.17
N SER A 47 12.09 -30.95 10.40
CA SER A 47 12.25 -30.06 11.56
C SER A 47 13.43 -29.10 11.33
N PRO A 48 13.24 -27.78 11.47
CA PRO A 48 14.34 -26.83 11.50
C PRO A 48 15.27 -27.11 12.69
N ILE A 49 16.49 -26.57 12.61
CA ILE A 49 17.42 -26.56 13.74
C ILE A 49 16.93 -25.51 14.73
N ASP A 50 16.82 -25.88 16.01
CA ASP A 50 16.60 -24.92 17.10
C ASP A 50 17.96 -24.37 17.53
N ASP A 51 18.25 -23.14 17.13
CA ASP A 51 19.51 -22.43 17.40
C ASP A 51 19.35 -21.44 18.58
N PHE A 52 18.47 -21.75 19.53
CA PHE A 52 18.16 -20.85 20.64
C PHE A 52 19.38 -20.47 21.50
N GLU A 53 19.63 -19.16 21.60
CA GLU A 53 20.60 -18.56 22.51
C GLU A 53 19.88 -17.90 23.72
N PRO A 54 19.91 -18.51 24.93
CA PRO A 54 19.13 -18.04 26.09
C PRO A 54 19.48 -16.63 26.58
N LEU A 55 20.65 -16.11 26.21
CA LEU A 55 21.20 -14.84 26.70
C LEU A 55 20.99 -13.65 25.74
N ALA A 56 20.42 -13.88 24.55
CA ALA A 56 20.32 -12.90 23.46
C ALA A 56 19.22 -11.83 23.63
N GLY A 57 18.84 -11.48 24.88
CA GLY A 57 17.84 -10.44 25.14
C GLY A 57 18.41 -9.02 25.02
N HIS A 58 17.69 -8.12 24.35
CA HIS A 58 18.12 -6.73 24.15
C HIS A 58 17.59 -5.81 25.26
N ARG A 59 18.48 -4.97 25.81
CA ARG A 59 18.13 -4.00 26.84
C ARG A 59 17.79 -2.66 26.20
N LEU A 60 16.64 -2.07 26.55
CA LEU A 60 16.13 -0.85 25.89
C LEU A 60 16.84 0.45 26.32
N GLY A 61 17.76 0.37 27.27
CA GLY A 61 18.60 1.48 27.72
C GLY A 61 19.48 1.10 28.90
N ASN A 62 20.48 1.93 29.20
CA ASN A 62 21.44 1.67 30.29
C ASN A 62 20.78 1.63 31.68
N ASP A 63 19.70 2.38 31.87
CA ASP A 63 18.90 2.40 33.11
C ASP A 63 17.52 1.73 32.94
N SER A 64 17.23 1.22 31.74
CA SER A 64 15.95 0.56 31.48
C SER A 64 15.83 -0.71 32.30
N GLN A 65 14.65 -0.88 32.90
CA GLN A 65 14.24 -2.10 33.59
C GLN A 65 13.69 -3.14 32.61
N HIS A 66 13.59 -2.82 31.32
CA HIS A 66 12.97 -3.68 30.31
C HIS A 66 14.02 -4.34 29.43
N ARG A 67 13.79 -5.63 29.15
CA ARG A 67 14.54 -6.41 28.17
C ARG A 67 13.58 -7.12 27.24
N VAL A 68 13.82 -7.00 25.95
CA VAL A 68 12.99 -7.63 24.91
C VAL A 68 13.72 -8.86 24.38
N TYR A 69 12.95 -9.91 24.10
CA TYR A 69 13.44 -11.19 23.61
C TYR A 69 12.62 -11.64 22.40
N VAL A 70 13.28 -12.39 21.52
CA VAL A 70 12.65 -13.15 20.43
C VAL A 70 13.13 -14.59 20.52
N ARG A 71 12.22 -15.54 20.31
CA ARG A 71 12.51 -16.97 20.25
C ARG A 71 11.73 -17.65 19.14
N HIS A 72 12.39 -18.55 18.43
CA HIS A 72 11.81 -19.43 17.43
C HIS A 72 11.93 -20.87 17.93
N ALA A 73 10.97 -21.32 18.75
CA ALA A 73 11.04 -22.65 19.35
C ALA A 73 10.54 -23.72 18.39
N VAL A 74 11.34 -24.76 18.15
CA VAL A 74 10.95 -25.86 17.26
C VAL A 74 10.28 -26.95 18.08
N THR A 75 9.07 -27.34 17.67
CA THR A 75 8.23 -28.27 18.45
C THR A 75 7.36 -29.14 17.53
N THR A 76 6.59 -30.06 18.11
CA THR A 76 5.62 -30.83 17.33
C THR A 76 4.41 -29.97 16.98
N ALA A 77 3.76 -30.25 15.85
CA ALA A 77 2.54 -29.53 15.44
C ALA A 77 1.44 -29.60 16.51
N ARG A 78 1.32 -30.76 17.18
CA ARG A 78 0.38 -30.96 18.29
C ARG A 78 0.68 -30.04 19.48
N GLN A 79 1.94 -29.96 19.91
CA GLN A 79 2.32 -29.11 21.05
C GLN A 79 2.14 -27.63 20.73
N ALA A 80 2.54 -27.16 19.55
CA ALA A 80 2.33 -25.78 19.13
C ALA A 80 0.84 -25.41 19.04
N LEU A 81 0.02 -26.32 18.51
CA LEU A 81 -1.43 -26.12 18.45
C LEU A 81 -2.06 -26.11 19.84
N GLY A 82 -1.59 -26.98 20.75
CA GLY A 82 -1.96 -26.95 22.17
C GLY A 82 -1.67 -25.59 22.79
N TRP A 83 -0.43 -25.08 22.63
CA TRP A 83 -0.05 -23.76 23.11
C TRP A 83 -0.93 -22.64 22.55
N TYR A 84 -1.29 -22.71 21.26
CA TYR A 84 -2.17 -21.73 20.64
C TYR A 84 -3.58 -21.74 21.25
N LEU A 85 -4.11 -22.94 21.54
CA LEU A 85 -5.41 -23.11 22.19
C LEU A 85 -5.37 -22.67 23.65
N ASP A 86 -4.26 -22.89 24.35
CA ASP A 86 -4.05 -22.37 25.70
C ASP A 86 -4.02 -20.84 25.70
N ALA A 87 -3.34 -20.21 24.72
CA ALA A 87 -3.31 -18.76 24.56
C ALA A 87 -4.73 -18.21 24.31
N ARG A 88 -5.55 -18.91 23.50
CA ARG A 88 -6.98 -18.61 23.33
C ARG A 88 -7.75 -18.69 24.63
N ALA A 89 -7.41 -19.63 25.51
CA ALA A 89 -7.99 -19.76 26.85
C ALA A 89 -7.43 -18.76 27.87
N GLY A 90 -6.49 -17.89 27.47
CA GLY A 90 -5.90 -16.86 28.34
C GLY A 90 -4.64 -17.29 29.08
N THR A 91 -4.03 -18.42 28.72
CA THR A 91 -2.77 -18.90 29.31
C THR A 91 -1.69 -19.07 28.25
N ALA A 92 -0.52 -18.46 28.45
CA ALA A 92 0.63 -18.69 27.59
C ALA A 92 1.88 -18.95 28.44
N VAL A 93 2.67 -19.94 28.02
CA VAL A 93 3.93 -20.31 28.67
C VAL A 93 5.09 -20.14 27.70
N LEU A 94 6.27 -19.82 28.23
CA LEU A 94 7.49 -19.89 27.44
C LEU A 94 7.91 -21.36 27.27
N PRO A 95 8.40 -21.74 26.08
CA PRO A 95 9.07 -23.03 25.90
C PRO A 95 10.32 -23.11 26.79
N ASP A 96 10.69 -24.33 27.17
CA ASP A 96 11.95 -24.63 27.86
C ASP A 96 13.13 -24.60 26.87
N ASP A 97 14.37 -24.55 27.34
CA ASP A 97 15.54 -24.27 26.48
C ASP A 97 15.75 -25.31 25.36
N ASP A 98 15.21 -26.52 25.52
CA ASP A 98 15.23 -27.61 24.53
C ASP A 98 14.07 -27.57 23.51
N GLY A 99 13.23 -26.53 23.55
CA GLY A 99 12.08 -26.34 22.66
C GLY A 99 10.80 -27.02 23.14
N THR A 100 10.87 -27.79 24.24
CA THR A 100 9.69 -28.44 24.81
C THR A 100 8.73 -27.40 25.41
N LEU A 101 7.43 -27.68 25.26
CA LEU A 101 6.38 -26.82 25.80
C LEU A 101 5.92 -27.42 27.14
N PRO A 102 6.19 -26.74 28.27
CA PRO A 102 5.72 -27.22 29.56
C PRO A 102 4.19 -27.17 29.63
N ALA A 103 3.60 -28.11 30.38
CA ALA A 103 2.17 -28.09 30.63
C ALA A 103 1.74 -26.79 31.35
N THR A 104 0.55 -26.30 31.06
CA THR A 104 0.06 -25.02 31.61
C THR A 104 -0.16 -25.06 33.13
N ASP A 105 -0.38 -26.23 33.71
CA ASP A 105 -0.49 -26.50 35.14
C ASP A 105 0.87 -26.62 35.86
N ASN A 106 1.98 -26.67 35.11
CA ASN A 106 3.32 -26.77 35.69
C ASN A 106 3.69 -25.46 36.42
N LEU A 107 3.84 -25.56 37.75
CA LEU A 107 4.21 -24.43 38.63
C LEU A 107 5.59 -23.84 38.34
N ARG A 108 6.48 -24.59 37.69
CA ARG A 108 7.83 -24.11 37.31
C ARG A 108 7.86 -23.44 35.93
N ALA A 109 6.79 -23.53 35.15
CA ALA A 109 6.73 -22.94 33.82
C ALA A 109 6.77 -21.41 33.89
N LYS A 110 7.61 -20.81 33.04
CA LYS A 110 7.70 -19.35 32.92
C LYS A 110 6.47 -18.85 32.15
N ARG A 111 5.49 -18.28 32.85
CA ARG A 111 4.25 -17.76 32.25
C ARG A 111 4.44 -16.40 31.59
N LEU A 112 3.71 -16.19 30.49
CA LEU A 112 3.56 -14.93 29.81
C LEU A 112 2.23 -14.28 30.20
N LYS A 113 2.28 -13.02 30.60
CA LYS A 113 1.12 -12.15 30.70
C LYS A 113 0.62 -11.85 29.29
N ILE A 114 -0.62 -12.21 29.03
CA ILE A 114 -1.31 -11.94 27.77
C ILE A 114 -2.55 -11.09 28.04
N ALA A 115 -2.89 -10.22 27.09
CA ALA A 115 -4.14 -9.49 27.14
C ALA A 115 -5.33 -10.45 26.96
N THR A 116 -6.53 -9.98 27.28
CA THR A 116 -7.74 -10.72 26.90
C THR A 116 -7.85 -10.74 25.37
N LEU A 117 -7.68 -11.93 24.78
CA LEU A 117 -7.71 -12.12 23.34
C LEU A 117 -9.14 -12.40 22.85
N GLY A 118 -9.48 -11.88 21.68
CA GLY A 118 -10.62 -12.30 20.88
C GLY A 118 -10.15 -12.99 19.60
N GLU A 119 -11.01 -13.79 19.02
CA GLU A 119 -10.75 -14.61 17.84
C GLU A 119 -11.29 -13.97 16.55
N GLU A 120 -10.51 -14.02 15.48
CA GLU A 120 -10.97 -13.72 14.12
C GLU A 120 -10.33 -14.72 13.12
N PRO A 121 -11.14 -15.51 12.40
CA PRO A 121 -12.59 -15.71 12.59
C PRO A 121 -12.87 -16.50 13.89
N ALA A 122 -14.12 -16.88 14.15
CA ALA A 122 -14.42 -17.78 15.26
C ALA A 122 -13.74 -19.15 15.04
N TRP A 123 -13.05 -19.65 16.07
CA TRP A 123 -12.45 -20.98 16.02
C TRP A 123 -13.55 -22.03 15.81
N PRO A 124 -13.35 -23.04 14.95
CA PRO A 124 -12.09 -23.47 14.32
C PRO A 124 -11.93 -23.08 12.84
N VAL A 125 -12.61 -22.04 12.40
CA VAL A 125 -12.54 -21.62 10.98
C VAL A 125 -11.16 -21.02 10.71
N LEU A 126 -10.57 -21.38 9.57
CA LEU A 126 -9.35 -20.73 9.07
C LEU A 126 -9.68 -19.90 7.83
N VAL A 127 -9.04 -18.75 7.67
CA VAL A 127 -9.18 -17.90 6.49
C VAL A 127 -8.05 -18.21 5.53
N SER A 128 -8.36 -18.54 4.29
CA SER A 128 -7.36 -18.59 3.23
C SER A 128 -7.12 -17.17 2.73
N ASN A 129 -5.90 -16.66 2.91
CA ASN A 129 -5.55 -15.34 2.39
C ASN A 129 -5.51 -15.35 0.86
N SER A 130 -6.10 -14.33 0.24
CA SER A 130 -6.02 -14.14 -1.20
C SER A 130 -4.66 -13.57 -1.61
N ASP A 131 -4.27 -13.81 -2.87
CA ASP A 131 -2.98 -13.42 -3.49
C ASP A 131 -2.37 -12.09 -3.03
N ASP A 132 -1.02 -12.10 -2.93
CA ASP A 132 0.04 -11.09 -2.77
C ASP A 132 -0.22 -9.69 -2.18
N SER A 133 -1.36 -9.03 -2.38
CA SER A 133 -1.52 -7.63 -1.96
C SER A 133 -1.82 -7.45 -0.47
N ASP A 134 -2.37 -8.46 0.21
CA ASP A 134 -2.71 -8.43 1.65
C ASP A 134 -2.16 -9.63 2.44
N ILE A 135 -1.04 -10.20 1.98
CA ILE A 135 -0.31 -11.20 2.76
C ILE A 135 0.11 -10.55 4.09
N LEU A 136 -0.14 -11.25 5.20
CA LEU A 136 0.29 -10.80 6.53
C LEU A 136 1.81 -10.58 6.52
N PRO A 137 2.30 -9.48 7.09
CA PRO A 137 3.69 -9.05 6.94
C PRO A 137 4.71 -10.03 7.52
N PHE A 138 4.26 -10.92 8.41
CA PHE A 138 5.09 -11.91 9.11
C PHE A 138 4.99 -13.32 8.52
N ILE A 139 4.25 -13.53 7.41
CA ILE A 139 4.23 -14.83 6.74
C ILE A 139 5.57 -15.03 6.03
N PRO A 140 6.29 -16.15 6.28
CA PRO A 140 7.48 -16.50 5.52
C PRO A 140 7.23 -16.57 4.01
N GLN A 141 8.13 -15.96 3.22
CA GLN A 141 7.98 -15.83 1.76
C GLN A 141 7.87 -17.16 1.00
N TRP A 142 8.29 -18.27 1.60
CA TRP A 142 8.17 -19.61 1.00
C TRP A 142 6.75 -20.17 1.05
N ILE A 143 5.87 -19.58 1.88
CA ILE A 143 4.49 -20.05 2.11
C ILE A 143 3.54 -19.34 1.14
N HIS A 144 2.98 -20.11 0.21
CA HIS A 144 1.96 -19.63 -0.72
C HIS A 144 0.55 -19.86 -0.13
N CYS A 145 -0.28 -18.82 -0.12
CA CYS A 145 -1.69 -18.84 0.34
C CYS A 145 -1.91 -19.67 1.63
N PRO A 146 -1.30 -19.29 2.78
CA PRO A 146 -1.57 -19.99 4.01
C PRO A 146 -3.02 -19.77 4.45
N ARG A 147 -3.53 -20.75 5.17
CA ARG A 147 -4.74 -20.59 5.97
C ARG A 147 -4.34 -20.02 7.32
N THR A 148 -5.03 -19.00 7.79
CA THR A 148 -4.67 -18.30 9.03
C THR A 148 -5.84 -18.18 9.99
N HIS A 149 -5.51 -18.05 11.27
CA HIS A 149 -6.45 -17.70 12.34
C HIS A 149 -5.75 -16.75 13.31
N HIS A 150 -6.49 -15.81 13.88
CA HIS A 150 -5.92 -14.71 14.65
C HIS A 150 -6.55 -14.64 16.05
N LEU A 151 -5.69 -14.55 17.06
CA LEU A 151 -6.04 -14.13 18.41
C LEU A 151 -5.45 -12.73 18.62
N LEU A 152 -6.31 -11.77 18.91
CA LEU A 152 -5.94 -10.36 18.97
C LEU A 152 -6.46 -9.76 20.28
N PRO A 153 -5.72 -8.86 20.94
CA PRO A 153 -6.23 -8.19 22.13
C PRO A 153 -7.55 -7.48 21.86
N ILE A 154 -8.55 -7.68 22.71
CA ILE A 154 -9.87 -7.02 22.57
C ILE A 154 -9.74 -5.50 22.73
N ALA A 155 -8.88 -5.07 23.66
CA ALA A 155 -8.50 -3.68 23.84
C ALA A 155 -7.21 -3.36 23.07
N ALA A 156 -6.99 -2.08 22.76
CA ALA A 156 -5.70 -1.63 22.24
C ALA A 156 -4.59 -1.99 23.23
N PHE A 157 -3.46 -2.49 22.71
CA PHE A 157 -2.32 -2.84 23.52
C PHE A 157 -1.62 -1.56 23.99
N ALA A 158 -1.59 -1.32 25.30
CA ALA A 158 -1.09 -0.07 25.87
C ALA A 158 0.44 -0.09 25.97
N LEU A 159 1.12 0.14 24.85
CA LEU A 159 2.59 0.21 24.79
C LEU A 159 3.16 1.29 25.72
N GLU A 160 2.43 2.39 25.90
CA GLU A 160 2.84 3.52 26.73
C GLU A 160 2.88 3.17 28.22
N GLN A 161 2.19 2.09 28.62
CA GLN A 161 2.26 1.56 29.99
C GLN A 161 3.46 0.64 30.20
N LEU A 162 4.03 0.07 29.12
CA LEU A 162 5.19 -0.80 29.17
C LEU A 162 6.49 -0.01 29.04
N TRP A 163 6.54 0.92 28.08
CA TRP A 163 7.77 1.59 27.68
C TRP A 163 7.57 3.10 27.55
N SER A 164 8.61 3.86 27.87
CA SER A 164 8.71 5.25 27.44
C SER A 164 8.84 5.35 25.92
N ALA A 165 8.56 6.53 25.35
CA ALA A 165 8.65 6.75 23.89
C ALA A 165 10.04 6.36 23.31
N GLN A 166 11.12 6.67 24.03
CA GLN A 166 12.48 6.34 23.61
C GLN A 166 12.79 4.83 23.69
N GLU A 167 12.24 4.14 24.70
CA GLU A 167 12.36 2.69 24.81
C GLU A 167 11.55 1.98 23.73
N ALA A 168 10.35 2.48 23.42
CA ALA A 168 9.49 1.95 22.36
C ALA A 168 10.18 2.01 20.99
N GLU A 169 10.79 3.15 20.63
CA GLU A 169 11.52 3.29 19.37
C GLU A 169 12.68 2.28 19.24
N LYS A 170 13.46 2.11 20.31
CA LYS A 170 14.54 1.10 20.34
C LYS A 170 14.02 -0.32 20.27
N ALA A 171 12.92 -0.61 20.97
CA ALA A 171 12.28 -1.92 20.93
C ALA A 171 11.79 -2.23 19.51
N TRP A 172 11.17 -1.28 18.83
CA TRP A 172 10.69 -1.43 17.45
C TRP A 172 11.81 -1.78 16.49
N HIS A 173 12.89 -0.99 16.43
CA HIS A 173 14.01 -1.27 15.53
C HIS A 173 14.68 -2.61 15.81
N TRP A 174 14.81 -2.99 17.08
CA TRP A 174 15.40 -4.29 17.43
C TRP A 174 14.49 -5.46 17.05
N LEU A 175 13.18 -5.35 17.30
CA LEU A 175 12.19 -6.36 16.95
C LEU A 175 12.06 -6.50 15.43
N GLU A 176 12.05 -5.42 14.67
CA GLU A 176 11.97 -5.43 13.20
C GLU A 176 13.08 -6.30 12.59
N GLY A 177 14.32 -6.15 13.07
CA GLY A 177 15.46 -6.93 12.58
C GLY A 177 15.39 -8.44 12.90
N ARG A 178 14.58 -8.86 13.89
CA ARG A 178 14.46 -10.26 14.32
C ARG A 178 13.15 -10.94 13.93
N LEU A 179 12.07 -10.17 13.81
CA LEU A 179 10.79 -10.65 13.30
C LEU A 179 10.70 -10.54 11.77
N HIS A 180 11.62 -9.80 11.14
CA HIS A 180 11.64 -9.50 9.71
C HIS A 180 10.40 -8.72 9.21
N PHE A 181 9.70 -8.05 10.11
CA PHE A 181 8.65 -7.07 9.79
C PHE A 181 8.52 -5.99 10.87
N ASP A 182 8.06 -4.82 10.47
CA ASP A 182 7.92 -3.66 11.36
C ASP A 182 6.58 -3.67 12.09
N LEU A 183 6.57 -4.10 13.36
CA LEU A 183 5.38 -4.05 14.23
C LEU A 183 4.83 -2.62 14.46
N GLY A 184 5.64 -1.57 14.28
CA GLY A 184 5.19 -0.18 14.33
C GLY A 184 4.19 0.17 13.23
N ASN A 185 4.35 -0.42 12.04
CA ASN A 185 3.40 -0.27 10.92
C ASN A 185 2.11 -1.11 11.08
N TYR A 186 2.06 -2.02 12.06
CA TYR A 186 0.93 -2.92 12.30
C TYR A 186 0.52 -2.93 13.78
N PRO A 187 0.04 -1.79 14.31
CA PRO A 187 -0.24 -1.64 15.73
C PRO A 187 -1.32 -2.62 16.25
N GLU A 188 -2.18 -3.16 15.38
CA GLU A 188 -3.20 -4.13 15.78
C GLU A 188 -2.65 -5.50 16.18
N TYR A 189 -1.39 -5.81 15.81
CA TYR A 189 -0.72 -7.08 16.11
C TYR A 189 0.06 -7.05 17.44
N TRP A 190 0.15 -5.92 18.12
CA TRP A 190 0.70 -5.93 19.48
C TRP A 190 -0.17 -6.78 20.41
N GLY A 191 0.49 -7.63 21.17
CA GLY A 191 -0.10 -8.60 22.09
C GLY A 191 -0.87 -9.74 21.42
N SER A 192 -0.70 -9.97 20.11
CA SER A 192 -1.45 -10.99 19.38
C SER A 192 -0.78 -12.36 19.34
N ALA A 193 -1.57 -13.38 18.99
CA ALA A 193 -1.11 -14.71 18.67
C ALA A 193 -1.78 -15.21 17.38
N HIS A 194 -1.00 -15.64 16.39
CA HIS A 194 -1.52 -16.08 15.10
C HIS A 194 -1.22 -17.55 14.81
N LEU A 195 -2.08 -18.20 14.04
CA LEU A 195 -1.85 -19.53 13.51
C LEU A 195 -1.68 -19.41 12.00
N ILE A 196 -0.61 -19.99 11.46
CA ILE A 196 -0.29 -20.04 10.04
C ILE A 196 -0.21 -21.51 9.63
N ALA A 197 -1.13 -21.93 8.76
CA ALA A 197 -1.26 -23.29 8.26
C ALA A 197 -1.08 -23.29 6.73
N PRO A 198 0.16 -23.52 6.23
CA PRO A 198 0.45 -23.63 4.80
C PRO A 198 -0.41 -24.68 4.11
N ASN A 199 -0.65 -24.58 2.81
CA ASN A 199 -1.37 -25.62 2.09
C ASN A 199 -0.68 -27.00 2.28
N PRO A 200 -1.37 -28.01 2.86
CA PRO A 200 -0.74 -29.28 3.20
C PRO A 200 -0.69 -30.29 2.03
N LEU A 201 -1.37 -30.01 0.91
CA LEU A 201 -1.51 -30.95 -0.21
C LEU A 201 -0.64 -30.58 -1.40
N TYR A 202 -0.47 -29.28 -1.71
CA TYR A 202 0.35 -28.82 -2.82
C TYR A 202 1.15 -27.56 -2.46
N ARG A 203 2.27 -27.35 -3.15
CA ARG A 203 3.20 -26.23 -2.94
C ARG A 203 2.80 -24.98 -3.71
N LYS A 204 2.32 -25.19 -4.94
CA LYS A 204 2.01 -24.10 -5.87
C LYS A 204 0.98 -24.54 -6.89
N LEU A 205 0.09 -23.62 -7.23
CA LEU A 205 -0.78 -23.69 -8.38
C LEU A 205 -0.31 -22.67 -9.42
N LYS A 206 0.07 -23.13 -10.60
CA LYS A 206 0.47 -22.27 -11.72
C LYS A 206 -0.61 -22.26 -12.78
N SER A 207 -0.94 -21.09 -13.31
CA SER A 207 -1.78 -20.95 -14.51
C SER A 207 -0.94 -20.50 -15.69
N ARG A 208 -1.29 -20.97 -16.89
CA ARG A 208 -0.71 -20.49 -18.14
C ARG A 208 -1.77 -20.51 -19.24
N LEU A 209 -1.86 -19.43 -20.01
CA LEU A 209 -2.64 -19.41 -21.24
C LEU A 209 -1.89 -20.16 -22.35
N GLN A 210 -2.59 -21.07 -23.02
CA GLN A 210 -2.12 -21.80 -24.19
C GLN A 210 -3.01 -21.43 -25.38
N ARG A 211 -2.44 -20.66 -26.31
CA ARG A 211 -3.08 -20.31 -27.58
C ARG A 211 -3.13 -21.55 -28.49
N ARG A 212 -4.30 -21.89 -29.01
CA ARG A 212 -4.46 -22.83 -30.12
C ARG A 212 -4.92 -22.04 -31.36
N GLN A 213 -5.18 -22.74 -32.47
CA GLN A 213 -5.78 -22.07 -33.62
C GLN A 213 -7.11 -21.41 -33.21
N PRO A 214 -7.36 -20.15 -33.60
CA PRO A 214 -8.59 -19.44 -33.27
C PRO A 214 -9.84 -20.26 -33.66
N PRO A 215 -10.94 -20.22 -32.87
CA PRO A 215 -11.19 -19.36 -31.71
C PRO A 215 -10.81 -19.98 -30.35
N ALA A 216 -10.09 -21.12 -30.34
CA ALA A 216 -9.89 -21.90 -29.13
C ALA A 216 -8.64 -21.48 -28.33
N GLU A 217 -8.84 -20.84 -27.19
CA GLU A 217 -7.79 -20.71 -26.16
C GLU A 217 -8.00 -21.78 -25.06
N SER A 218 -6.93 -22.08 -24.33
CA SER A 218 -7.04 -22.96 -23.17
C SER A 218 -6.19 -22.46 -22.02
N VAL A 219 -6.71 -22.57 -20.80
CA VAL A 219 -5.95 -22.26 -19.59
C VAL A 219 -5.47 -23.58 -18.98
N LEU A 220 -4.15 -23.72 -18.90
CA LEU A 220 -3.50 -24.85 -18.25
C LEU A 220 -3.24 -24.49 -16.79
N LEU A 221 -3.79 -25.30 -15.89
CA LEU A 221 -3.56 -25.22 -14.46
C LEU A 221 -2.69 -26.40 -14.05
N ARG A 222 -1.54 -26.10 -13.44
CA ARG A 222 -0.59 -27.10 -12.96
C ARG A 222 -0.44 -26.98 -11.46
N PHE A 223 -0.88 -27.99 -10.75
CA PHE A 223 -0.60 -28.21 -9.35
C PHE A 223 0.80 -28.83 -9.20
N GLN A 224 1.50 -28.45 -8.14
CA GLN A 224 2.72 -29.11 -7.68
C GLN A 224 2.43 -29.77 -6.33
N PRO A 225 1.96 -31.04 -6.31
CA PRO A 225 1.66 -31.74 -5.06
C PRO A 225 2.88 -31.85 -4.15
N ARG A 226 2.63 -31.93 -2.84
CA ARG A 226 3.65 -32.24 -1.84
C ARG A 226 4.00 -33.72 -1.87
N ALA A 227 5.18 -34.08 -1.34
CA ALA A 227 5.64 -35.45 -1.30
C ALA A 227 4.63 -36.37 -0.60
N GLY A 228 4.21 -37.44 -1.28
CA GLY A 228 3.25 -38.41 -0.76
C GLY A 228 1.81 -37.90 -0.63
N LYS A 229 1.47 -36.72 -1.16
CA LYS A 229 0.11 -36.16 -1.15
C LYS A 229 -0.50 -36.20 -2.55
N SER A 230 -1.80 -36.49 -2.61
CA SER A 230 -2.60 -36.41 -3.84
C SER A 230 -3.50 -35.17 -3.79
N ILE A 231 -3.81 -34.63 -4.97
CA ILE A 231 -4.82 -33.58 -5.14
C ILE A 231 -6.16 -34.14 -5.63
N GLU A 232 -6.25 -35.46 -5.80
CA GLU A 232 -7.47 -36.11 -6.26
C GLU A 232 -8.61 -35.91 -5.25
N GLY A 233 -9.80 -35.60 -5.75
CA GLY A 233 -10.98 -35.33 -4.93
C GLY A 233 -11.10 -33.89 -4.44
N LEU A 234 -10.07 -33.05 -4.64
CA LEU A 234 -10.20 -31.60 -4.45
C LEU A 234 -11.15 -31.00 -5.49
N GLU A 235 -11.81 -29.91 -5.14
CA GLU A 235 -12.70 -29.18 -6.03
C GLU A 235 -12.06 -27.87 -6.47
N LEU A 236 -11.95 -27.70 -7.78
CA LEU A 236 -11.52 -26.46 -8.40
C LEU A 236 -12.74 -25.71 -8.92
N ILE A 237 -12.94 -24.49 -8.43
CA ILE A 237 -13.91 -23.53 -8.95
C ILE A 237 -13.14 -22.57 -9.84
N PHE A 238 -13.48 -22.53 -11.13
CA PHE A 238 -12.83 -21.71 -12.14
C PHE A 238 -13.83 -20.71 -12.71
N HIS A 239 -13.47 -19.43 -12.68
CA HIS A 239 -14.27 -18.37 -13.25
C HIS A 239 -13.52 -17.69 -14.40
N GLU A 240 -14.18 -17.54 -15.53
CA GLU A 240 -13.76 -16.66 -16.61
C GLU A 240 -14.41 -15.28 -16.39
N LYS A 241 -13.60 -14.22 -16.48
CA LYS A 241 -14.02 -12.84 -16.26
C LYS A 241 -13.68 -11.97 -17.46
N GLU A 242 -14.68 -11.23 -17.91
CA GLU A 242 -14.58 -10.13 -18.87
C GLU A 242 -14.72 -8.78 -18.12
N PRO A 243 -14.40 -7.63 -18.74
CA PRO A 243 -14.54 -6.33 -18.09
C PRO A 243 -15.96 -6.07 -17.55
N TRP A 244 -16.98 -6.60 -18.23
CA TRP A 244 -18.40 -6.47 -17.88
C TRP A 244 -18.91 -7.53 -16.87
N GLY A 245 -18.09 -8.49 -16.45
CA GLY A 245 -18.45 -9.45 -15.40
C GLY A 245 -17.98 -10.89 -15.62
N VAL A 246 -18.52 -11.80 -14.81
CA VAL A 246 -18.20 -13.24 -14.89
C VAL A 246 -18.98 -13.86 -16.04
N THR A 247 -18.28 -14.45 -17.01
CA THR A 247 -18.90 -15.03 -18.21
C THR A 247 -19.05 -16.54 -18.15
N THR A 248 -18.25 -17.22 -17.34
CA THR A 248 -18.35 -18.67 -17.12
C THR A 248 -17.88 -19.03 -15.72
N SER A 249 -18.59 -19.96 -15.09
CA SER A 249 -18.22 -20.58 -13.82
C SER A 249 -18.24 -22.10 -13.99
N ARG A 250 -17.12 -22.76 -13.70
CA ARG A 250 -16.97 -24.22 -13.80
C ARG A 250 -16.46 -24.78 -12.48
N ARG A 251 -17.15 -25.78 -11.94
CA ARG A 251 -16.70 -26.56 -10.78
C ARG A 251 -16.25 -27.93 -11.26
N LEU A 252 -15.04 -28.32 -10.89
CA LEU A 252 -14.39 -29.54 -11.37
C LEU A 252 -13.76 -30.30 -10.20
N SER A 253 -14.07 -31.58 -10.07
CA SER A 253 -13.33 -32.47 -9.18
C SER A 253 -12.01 -32.85 -9.84
N LEU A 254 -10.91 -32.59 -9.14
CA LEU A 254 -9.55 -32.83 -9.59
C LEU A 254 -9.26 -34.33 -9.61
N ARG A 255 -8.72 -34.80 -10.74
CA ARG A 255 -8.26 -36.20 -10.95
C ARG A 255 -6.77 -36.30 -11.28
N SER A 256 -6.15 -35.16 -11.65
CA SER A 256 -4.76 -35.09 -12.10
C SER A 256 -4.18 -33.71 -11.76
N PRO A 257 -2.87 -33.61 -11.41
CA PRO A 257 -2.19 -32.35 -11.14
C PRO A 257 -2.13 -31.40 -12.34
N LEU A 258 -2.51 -31.87 -13.53
CA LEU A 258 -2.62 -31.04 -14.71
C LEU A 258 -4.07 -30.98 -15.17
N VAL A 259 -4.64 -29.78 -15.13
CA VAL A 259 -6.01 -29.51 -15.58
C VAL A 259 -5.96 -28.55 -16.75
N ARG A 260 -6.69 -28.87 -17.81
CA ARG A 260 -6.85 -28.00 -18.97
C ARG A 260 -8.29 -27.52 -19.04
N MET A 261 -8.47 -26.21 -19.01
CA MET A 261 -9.74 -25.56 -19.33
C MET A 261 -9.74 -25.19 -20.81
N ASN A 262 -10.53 -25.90 -21.62
CA ASN A 262 -10.77 -25.47 -22.99
C ASN A 262 -11.85 -24.38 -22.99
N LEU A 263 -11.59 -23.29 -23.69
CA LEU A 263 -12.47 -22.14 -23.78
C LEU A 263 -12.73 -21.85 -25.25
N ASP A 264 -13.97 -21.50 -25.56
CA ASP A 264 -14.47 -21.38 -26.94
C ASP A 264 -14.24 -19.96 -27.51
N ARG A 265 -13.55 -19.11 -26.74
CA ARG A 265 -13.23 -17.71 -27.05
C ARG A 265 -11.87 -17.34 -26.45
N GLU A 266 -11.40 -16.15 -26.79
CA GLU A 266 -10.24 -15.54 -26.16
C GLU A 266 -10.51 -15.20 -24.70
N VAL A 267 -9.50 -15.40 -23.85
CA VAL A 267 -9.59 -15.24 -22.41
C VAL A 267 -9.02 -13.89 -22.00
N ASN A 268 -9.86 -13.00 -21.49
CA ASN A 268 -9.37 -11.77 -20.87
C ASN A 268 -8.74 -12.05 -19.50
N SER A 269 -9.49 -12.69 -18.61
CA SER A 269 -9.01 -12.98 -17.26
C SER A 269 -9.70 -14.14 -16.57
N VAL A 270 -9.05 -14.68 -15.54
CA VAL A 270 -9.58 -15.81 -14.77
C VAL A 270 -9.38 -15.65 -13.27
N THR A 271 -10.31 -16.20 -12.49
CA THR A 271 -10.11 -16.47 -11.05
C THR A 271 -10.30 -17.95 -10.76
N ARG A 272 -9.65 -18.42 -9.69
CA ARG A 272 -9.68 -19.83 -9.31
C ARG A 272 -9.72 -19.97 -7.79
N ASP A 273 -10.53 -20.88 -7.31
CA ASP A 273 -10.58 -21.26 -5.90
C ASP A 273 -10.47 -22.77 -5.78
N VAL A 274 -9.73 -23.23 -4.77
CA VAL A 274 -9.52 -24.66 -4.51
C VAL A 274 -10.11 -25.00 -3.15
N TRP A 275 -11.08 -25.89 -3.16
CA TRP A 275 -11.80 -26.37 -1.98
C TRP A 275 -11.50 -27.84 -1.71
N ASP A 276 -11.30 -28.18 -0.44
CA ASP A 276 -11.18 -29.55 0.05
C ASP A 276 -12.37 -29.86 0.97
N PRO A 277 -13.17 -30.91 0.68
CA PRO A 277 -14.26 -31.33 1.54
C PRO A 277 -13.87 -31.56 3.01
N ARG A 278 -12.63 -31.95 3.30
CA ARG A 278 -12.13 -32.16 4.66
C ARG A 278 -11.62 -30.87 5.33
N ARG A 279 -11.03 -29.95 4.55
CA ARG A 279 -10.19 -28.85 5.06
C ARG A 279 -10.71 -27.44 4.76
N GLY A 280 -11.77 -27.33 3.98
CA GLY A 280 -12.32 -26.07 3.50
C GLY A 280 -11.50 -25.47 2.35
N PHE A 281 -11.48 -24.14 2.23
CA PHE A 281 -10.69 -23.45 1.21
C PHE A 281 -9.20 -23.62 1.45
N LEU A 282 -8.49 -24.06 0.42
CA LEU A 282 -7.04 -24.24 0.40
C LEU A 282 -6.30 -23.12 -0.36
N GLU A 283 -6.95 -22.50 -1.33
CA GLU A 283 -6.46 -21.34 -2.08
C GLU A 283 -7.69 -20.56 -2.58
N THR A 284 -7.66 -19.22 -2.47
CA THR A 284 -8.67 -18.35 -3.07
C THR A 284 -7.98 -17.25 -3.87
N THR A 285 -8.53 -16.92 -5.04
CA THR A 285 -7.96 -15.84 -5.86
C THR A 285 -8.93 -14.66 -5.89
N ASN A 286 -8.66 -13.62 -5.09
CA ASN A 286 -9.45 -12.38 -5.12
C ASN A 286 -9.02 -11.42 -6.23
N HIS A 287 -7.79 -11.55 -6.74
CA HIS A 287 -7.30 -10.73 -7.85
C HIS A 287 -7.61 -11.36 -9.20
N ILE A 288 -7.93 -10.51 -10.17
CA ILE A 288 -8.14 -10.91 -11.55
C ILE A 288 -6.75 -11.25 -12.14
N HIS A 289 -6.51 -12.51 -12.54
CA HIS A 289 -5.35 -12.80 -13.38
C HIS A 289 -5.64 -12.31 -14.79
N VAL A 290 -5.33 -11.04 -15.07
CA VAL A 290 -5.49 -10.41 -16.38
C VAL A 290 -4.40 -10.92 -17.31
N PHE A 291 -4.77 -11.47 -18.46
CA PHE A 291 -3.83 -11.75 -19.55
C PHE A 291 -3.75 -10.48 -20.41
N ILE A 292 -2.84 -9.57 -20.06
CA ILE A 292 -2.77 -8.21 -20.65
C ILE A 292 -2.47 -8.30 -22.16
N LYS A 293 -3.43 -7.86 -22.98
CA LYS A 293 -3.25 -7.57 -24.42
C LYS A 293 -3.52 -6.08 -24.74
N ALA A 294 -4.35 -5.39 -23.96
CA ALA A 294 -4.59 -3.93 -23.94
C ALA A 294 -5.37 -3.54 -22.66
N ILE A 295 -5.50 -2.24 -22.33
CA ILE A 295 -6.18 -1.71 -21.13
C ILE A 295 -7.30 -0.76 -21.57
N ASP A 296 -8.52 -0.96 -21.07
CA ASP A 296 -9.66 -0.01 -21.09
C ASP A 296 -10.37 -0.03 -19.72
N SER A 297 -11.02 1.07 -19.31
CA SER A 297 -11.63 1.26 -17.98
C SER A 297 -12.96 2.01 -18.05
N ASP A 298 -13.96 1.56 -17.28
CA ASP A 298 -15.26 2.23 -17.07
C ASP A 298 -15.66 2.23 -15.58
N ILE A 299 -16.39 3.27 -15.16
CA ILE A 299 -16.82 3.61 -13.78
C ILE A 299 -18.35 3.50 -13.65
N GLU A 300 -18.88 3.09 -12.48
CA GLU A 300 -20.32 3.11 -12.18
C GLU A 300 -20.71 3.88 -10.88
N VAL A 301 -22.02 4.16 -10.76
CA VAL A 301 -22.67 5.41 -10.31
C VAL A 301 -23.28 5.36 -8.90
N THR A 302 -23.35 6.52 -8.23
CA THR A 302 -24.01 6.79 -6.93
C THR A 302 -25.38 7.52 -7.04
N ARG A 303 -26.20 7.43 -5.98
CA ARG A 303 -27.61 7.92 -5.89
C ARG A 303 -27.74 9.35 -5.31
N ARG A 304 -28.73 10.11 -5.80
CA ARG A 304 -28.83 11.59 -5.71
C ARG A 304 -30.03 12.13 -4.89
N VAL A 305 -29.93 13.34 -4.32
CA VAL A 305 -31.04 14.12 -3.68
C VAL A 305 -30.84 15.64 -3.92
N MET A 306 -31.92 16.38 -4.22
CA MET A 306 -31.93 17.83 -4.50
C MET A 306 -31.94 18.72 -3.24
N VAL A 307 -31.11 19.77 -3.21
CA VAL A 307 -31.14 20.84 -2.19
C VAL A 307 -31.41 22.18 -2.87
N ARG A 308 -32.29 23.00 -2.28
CA ARG A 308 -32.64 24.35 -2.81
C ARG A 308 -31.90 25.44 -2.04
N GLY A 309 -31.10 26.25 -2.72
CA GLY A 309 -30.52 27.51 -2.21
C GLY A 309 -31.18 28.74 -2.84
N GLU A 310 -30.90 29.93 -2.29
CA GLU A 310 -31.44 31.23 -2.72
C GLU A 310 -30.91 31.66 -4.10
N GLY A 311 -31.43 31.01 -5.15
CA GLY A 311 -31.20 31.38 -6.56
C GLY A 311 -30.82 30.21 -7.46
N GLN A 312 -30.33 29.09 -6.91
CA GLN A 312 -30.11 27.84 -7.65
C GLN A 312 -30.37 26.62 -6.75
N SER A 313 -31.09 25.64 -7.30
CA SER A 313 -31.15 24.30 -6.73
C SER A 313 -30.00 23.46 -7.28
N TYR A 314 -29.21 22.85 -6.40
CA TYR A 314 -28.18 21.90 -6.79
C TYR A 314 -28.32 20.61 -6.01
N GLU A 315 -27.98 19.51 -6.67
CA GLU A 315 -28.10 18.17 -6.13
C GLU A 315 -26.93 17.91 -5.17
N VAL A 316 -27.21 17.46 -3.95
CA VAL A 316 -26.19 17.16 -2.94
C VAL A 316 -26.38 15.74 -2.43
N MET A 317 -25.33 14.93 -2.51
CA MET A 317 -25.28 13.65 -1.80
C MET A 317 -25.29 13.91 -0.28
N ARG A 318 -26.39 13.54 0.38
CA ARG A 318 -26.42 13.44 1.85
C ARG A 318 -26.44 11.96 2.25
N SER A 319 -25.29 11.41 2.61
CA SER A 319 -25.21 10.15 3.35
C SER A 319 -25.25 10.45 4.85
N ARG A 320 -26.28 9.97 5.53
CA ARG A 320 -26.26 9.86 6.99
C ARG A 320 -25.32 8.70 7.32
N VAL A 321 -24.33 8.91 8.19
CA VAL A 321 -23.62 7.79 8.83
C VAL A 321 -24.71 6.98 9.52
N VAL A 322 -25.06 5.81 8.97
CA VAL A 322 -25.93 4.87 9.66
C VAL A 322 -25.15 4.47 10.90
N GLY A 323 -25.51 5.05 12.05
CA GLY A 323 -25.06 4.54 13.33
C GLY A 323 -25.33 3.04 13.31
N ARG A 324 -24.29 2.23 13.51
CA ARG A 324 -24.44 0.79 13.73
C ARG A 324 -25.34 0.61 14.94
N VAL A 325 -26.64 0.42 14.73
CA VAL A 325 -27.52 -0.10 15.76
C VAL A 325 -27.25 -1.60 15.79
N ALA A 326 -26.33 -2.00 16.67
CA ALA A 326 -26.15 -3.40 17.01
C ALA A 326 -27.34 -3.82 17.88
N VAL A 327 -28.32 -4.50 17.27
CA VAL A 327 -29.37 -5.22 18.01
C VAL A 327 -28.85 -6.63 18.27
N GLY A 328 -28.53 -6.90 19.54
CA GLY A 328 -27.93 -8.16 20.00
C GLY A 328 -26.75 -7.91 20.91
N SER A 329 -26.51 -8.80 21.87
CA SER A 329 -25.40 -8.70 22.82
C SER A 329 -24.07 -8.53 22.06
N THR A 330 -23.37 -7.42 22.31
CA THR A 330 -22.02 -7.12 21.80
C THR A 330 -21.05 -8.20 22.26
N THR A 331 -20.89 -9.24 21.43
CA THR A 331 -19.95 -10.33 21.68
C THR A 331 -18.53 -9.82 21.46
N LYS A 332 -17.56 -10.35 22.21
CA LYS A 332 -16.12 -10.02 22.13
C LYS A 332 -15.56 -10.04 20.69
N ILE A 333 -16.18 -10.83 19.80
CA ILE A 333 -15.87 -10.97 18.38
C ILE A 333 -16.06 -9.65 17.59
N ALA A 334 -17.07 -8.83 17.93
CA ALA A 334 -17.37 -7.61 17.18
C ALA A 334 -16.28 -6.53 17.32
N ALA A 335 -15.60 -6.46 18.47
CA ALA A 335 -14.56 -5.48 18.75
C ALA A 335 -13.25 -5.77 17.98
N VAL A 336 -12.81 -7.03 18.00
CA VAL A 336 -11.59 -7.47 17.29
C VAL A 336 -11.74 -7.30 15.78
N ARG A 337 -12.86 -7.76 15.21
CA ARG A 337 -13.15 -7.63 13.79
C ARG A 337 -13.21 -6.16 13.34
N SER A 338 -13.82 -5.28 14.14
CA SER A 338 -13.86 -3.85 13.81
C SER A 338 -12.45 -3.26 13.76
N ARG A 339 -11.59 -3.55 14.74
CA ARG A 339 -10.21 -3.04 14.75
C ARG A 339 -9.39 -3.52 13.56
N LEU A 340 -9.52 -4.79 13.18
CA LEU A 340 -8.87 -5.32 11.99
C LEU A 340 -9.34 -4.63 10.72
N LEU A 341 -10.66 -4.42 10.57
CA LEU A 341 -11.22 -3.72 9.43
C LEU A 341 -10.73 -2.26 9.37
N ASP A 342 -10.75 -1.56 10.50
CA ASP A 342 -10.28 -0.17 10.58
C ASP A 342 -8.79 -0.05 10.20
N ALA A 343 -7.95 -0.97 10.69
CA ALA A 343 -6.53 -1.03 10.35
C ALA A 343 -6.30 -1.39 8.88
N HIS A 344 -7.05 -2.35 8.33
CA HIS A 344 -7.01 -2.71 6.92
C HIS A 344 -7.40 -1.52 6.03
N TYR A 345 -8.52 -0.84 6.31
CA TYR A 345 -8.94 0.34 5.56
C TYR A 345 -7.97 1.52 5.71
N ALA A 346 -7.36 1.70 6.88
CA ALA A 346 -6.33 2.71 7.07
C ALA A 346 -5.10 2.43 6.20
N ARG A 347 -4.63 1.17 6.14
CA ARG A 347 -3.55 0.77 5.23
C ARG A 347 -3.94 0.91 3.76
N GLN A 348 -5.15 0.54 3.39
CA GLN A 348 -5.63 0.71 2.02
C GLN A 348 -5.60 2.18 1.62
N LYS A 349 -6.08 3.09 2.48
CA LYS A 349 -5.99 4.54 2.27
C LYS A 349 -4.55 5.01 2.15
N GLN A 350 -3.65 4.54 3.01
CA GLN A 350 -2.22 4.88 2.94
C GLN A 350 -1.55 4.36 1.67
N ARG A 351 -1.89 3.14 1.21
CA ARG A 351 -1.40 2.58 -0.04
C ARG A 351 -1.89 3.40 -1.23
N THR A 352 -3.19 3.70 -1.29
CA THR A 352 -3.76 4.59 -2.33
C THR A 352 -3.08 5.96 -2.31
N ALA A 353 -2.88 6.56 -1.15
CA ALA A 353 -2.17 7.82 -0.99
C ALA A 353 -0.72 7.74 -1.53
N LYS A 354 0.00 6.66 -1.23
CA LYS A 354 1.35 6.41 -1.79
C LYS A 354 1.32 6.20 -3.31
N THR A 355 0.35 5.45 -3.83
CA THR A 355 0.21 5.20 -5.28
C THR A 355 0.00 6.50 -6.07
N HIS A 356 -0.67 7.48 -5.46
CA HIS A 356 -0.91 8.81 -6.05
C HIS A 356 0.08 9.88 -5.55
N ASP A 357 1.23 9.50 -4.99
CA ASP A 357 2.25 10.41 -4.47
C ASP A 357 1.68 11.55 -3.62
N GLN A 358 0.65 11.26 -2.81
CA GLN A 358 -0.01 12.26 -1.99
C GLN A 358 0.96 12.77 -0.92
N ARG A 359 1.28 14.07 -0.96
CA ARG A 359 2.13 14.75 0.02
C ARG A 359 1.46 16.01 0.52
N TRP A 360 1.59 16.24 1.83
CA TRP A 360 1.19 17.48 2.48
C TRP A 360 2.42 18.13 3.10
N PHE A 361 2.69 19.38 2.73
CA PHE A 361 3.80 20.16 3.25
C PHE A 361 3.27 21.32 4.08
N ARG A 362 3.91 21.60 5.22
CA ARG A 362 3.61 22.78 6.03
C ARG A 362 4.89 23.34 6.65
N ASN A 363 5.31 24.53 6.22
CA ASN A 363 6.57 25.16 6.63
C ASN A 363 7.81 24.28 6.34
N GLN A 364 7.74 23.43 5.31
CA GLN A 364 8.77 22.47 4.89
C GLN A 364 9.27 22.82 3.49
N LYS A 365 9.65 24.09 3.29
CA LYS A 365 9.96 24.62 1.96
C LYS A 365 11.11 23.86 1.29
N GLU A 366 12.18 23.58 2.03
CA GLU A 366 13.36 22.92 1.48
C GLU A 366 13.12 21.45 1.15
N GLU A 367 12.35 20.73 1.97
CA GLU A 367 11.94 19.34 1.71
C GLU A 367 11.05 19.25 0.48
N ALA A 368 10.06 20.15 0.36
CA ALA A 368 9.16 20.22 -0.78
C ALA A 368 9.92 20.53 -2.09
N ARG A 369 10.93 21.42 -2.02
CA ARG A 369 11.81 21.75 -3.15
C ARG A 369 12.71 20.57 -3.53
N ALA A 370 13.31 19.89 -2.56
CA ALA A 370 14.13 18.72 -2.81
C ALA A 370 13.33 17.61 -3.52
N LEU A 371 12.08 17.38 -3.10
CA LEU A 371 11.19 16.43 -3.76
C LEU A 371 10.86 16.85 -5.20
N LEU A 372 10.50 18.11 -5.44
CA LEU A 372 10.24 18.56 -6.81
C LEU A 372 11.47 18.38 -7.70
N ARG A 373 12.66 18.77 -7.22
CA ARG A 373 13.92 18.57 -7.95
C ARG A 373 14.20 17.10 -8.25
N SER A 374 13.92 16.19 -7.32
CA SER A 374 14.08 14.75 -7.60
C SER A 374 13.14 14.31 -8.72
N LEU A 375 11.89 14.78 -8.73
CA LEU A 375 10.94 14.48 -9.81
C LEU A 375 11.38 15.05 -11.17
N PHE A 376 11.87 16.29 -11.22
CA PHE A 376 12.45 16.87 -12.43
C PHE A 376 13.66 16.05 -12.93
N SER A 377 14.48 15.52 -12.03
CA SER A 377 15.65 14.71 -12.38
C SER A 377 15.29 13.34 -12.99
N GLU A 378 14.11 12.82 -12.69
CA GLU A 378 13.62 11.52 -13.18
C GLU A 378 12.99 11.58 -14.59
N ALA A 379 12.72 12.79 -15.10
CA ALA A 379 12.07 12.99 -16.40
C ALA A 379 12.89 12.37 -17.55
N ARG A 380 12.22 11.62 -18.45
CA ARG A 380 12.92 10.86 -19.51
C ARG A 380 12.65 11.33 -20.93
N SER A 381 11.47 11.90 -21.20
CA SER A 381 11.04 12.26 -22.55
C SER A 381 10.62 13.71 -22.70
N HIS A 382 9.85 14.25 -21.77
CA HIS A 382 9.42 15.66 -21.80
C HIS A 382 8.99 16.14 -20.42
N VAL A 383 9.11 17.45 -20.23
CA VAL A 383 8.62 18.16 -19.05
C VAL A 383 7.66 19.26 -19.49
N LEU A 384 6.47 19.30 -18.92
CA LEU A 384 5.55 20.44 -19.06
C LEU A 384 5.22 21.00 -17.68
N VAL A 385 5.57 22.25 -17.45
CA VAL A 385 5.23 23.01 -16.23
C VAL A 385 4.11 23.98 -16.57
N VAL A 386 2.97 23.85 -15.91
CA VAL A 386 1.85 24.78 -16.00
C VAL A 386 1.70 25.45 -14.64
N ASP A 387 2.17 26.69 -14.53
CA ASP A 387 1.98 27.51 -13.34
C ASP A 387 1.76 28.97 -13.77
N PRO A 388 0.55 29.52 -13.60
CA PRO A 388 0.26 30.91 -13.96
C PRO A 388 1.19 31.92 -13.30
N TYR A 389 1.80 31.55 -12.17
CA TYR A 389 2.71 32.38 -11.41
C TYR A 389 4.18 31.94 -11.54
N PHE A 390 4.53 31.26 -12.63
CA PHE A 390 5.91 30.93 -12.96
C PHE A 390 6.70 32.15 -13.44
N GLY A 391 7.82 32.46 -12.79
CA GLY A 391 8.72 33.55 -13.16
C GLY A 391 10.20 33.15 -13.20
N ALA A 392 11.08 34.17 -13.27
CA ALA A 392 12.52 33.99 -13.42
C ALA A 392 13.17 33.17 -12.29
N LYS A 393 12.64 33.31 -11.07
CA LYS A 393 13.14 32.59 -9.89
C LYS A 393 12.86 31.10 -9.98
N GLU A 394 11.65 30.72 -10.40
CA GLU A 394 11.23 29.32 -10.51
C GLU A 394 12.00 28.59 -11.61
N LEU A 395 12.34 29.29 -12.70
CA LEU A 395 13.23 28.79 -13.75
C LEU A 395 14.57 28.32 -13.17
N VAL A 396 15.25 29.18 -12.42
CA VAL A 396 16.55 28.82 -11.83
C VAL A 396 16.42 27.77 -10.72
N GLU A 397 15.35 27.83 -9.92
CA GLU A 397 15.20 26.97 -8.74
C GLU A 397 14.83 25.50 -9.07
N PHE A 398 14.08 25.26 -10.14
CA PHE A 398 13.48 23.94 -10.41
C PHE A 398 13.88 23.33 -11.76
N THR A 399 13.89 24.09 -12.84
CA THR A 399 14.00 23.49 -14.18
C THR A 399 15.43 23.13 -14.55
N LEU A 400 16.43 23.68 -13.85
CA LEU A 400 17.84 23.26 -13.95
C LEU A 400 18.10 21.87 -13.33
N ALA A 401 17.14 21.29 -12.61
CA ALA A 401 17.30 19.98 -11.97
C ALA A 401 17.04 18.79 -12.91
N VAL A 402 16.64 19.04 -14.16
CA VAL A 402 16.42 17.97 -15.15
C VAL A 402 17.76 17.34 -15.50
N GLY A 403 17.94 16.06 -15.17
CA GLY A 403 19.24 15.39 -15.26
C GLY A 403 19.69 15.05 -16.68
N ARG A 404 18.77 15.05 -17.65
CA ARG A 404 19.01 14.68 -19.04
C ARG A 404 18.87 15.90 -19.95
N TYR A 405 19.95 16.29 -20.61
CA TYR A 405 20.01 17.46 -21.50
C TYR A 405 19.20 17.31 -22.79
N ASP A 406 18.85 16.09 -23.20
CA ASP A 406 18.02 15.80 -24.38
C ASP A 406 16.51 15.93 -24.12
N VAL A 407 16.10 16.20 -22.88
CA VAL A 407 14.68 16.35 -22.52
C VAL A 407 14.23 17.80 -22.70
N PRO A 408 13.25 18.10 -23.58
CA PRO A 408 12.69 19.44 -23.71
C PRO A 408 11.85 19.83 -22.49
N ILE A 409 11.95 21.10 -22.09
CA ILE A 409 11.23 21.69 -20.97
C ILE A 409 10.31 22.78 -21.49
N HIS A 410 9.01 22.53 -21.40
CA HIS A 410 7.94 23.43 -21.80
C HIS A 410 7.33 24.08 -20.56
N ILE A 411 7.18 25.41 -20.58
CA ILE A 411 6.70 26.17 -19.43
C ILE A 411 5.57 27.10 -19.86
N LEU A 412 4.39 26.92 -19.28
CA LEU A 412 3.21 27.74 -19.50
C LEU A 412 3.00 28.68 -18.30
N SER A 413 3.18 29.97 -18.52
CA SER A 413 2.97 31.04 -17.53
C SER A 413 1.81 31.96 -17.94
N SER A 414 1.44 32.93 -17.09
CA SER A 414 0.35 33.86 -17.36
C SER A 414 0.80 35.31 -17.50
N ALA A 415 0.13 36.04 -18.38
CA ALA A 415 0.31 37.48 -18.48
C ALA A 415 -0.03 38.21 -17.17
N GLU A 416 -0.89 37.65 -16.32
CA GLU A 416 -1.26 38.22 -15.02
C GLU A 416 -0.04 38.41 -14.11
N LEU A 417 0.86 37.42 -14.03
CA LEU A 417 2.12 37.59 -13.32
C LEU A 417 3.09 38.45 -14.11
N LEU A 418 3.26 38.15 -15.40
CA LEU A 418 4.36 38.70 -16.19
C LEU A 418 4.23 40.19 -16.47
N LYS A 419 3.01 40.76 -16.44
CA LYS A 419 2.75 42.21 -16.54
C LYS A 419 3.14 42.99 -15.28
N LYS A 420 3.38 42.32 -14.15
CA LYS A 420 3.73 43.01 -12.89
C LYS A 420 5.14 43.61 -13.00
N PRO A 421 5.41 44.75 -12.36
CA PRO A 421 6.75 45.32 -12.33
C PRO A 421 7.74 44.35 -11.65
N ALA A 422 8.94 44.23 -12.21
CA ALA A 422 9.99 43.36 -11.69
C ALA A 422 10.46 43.82 -10.30
N PHE A 423 10.54 45.14 -10.10
CA PHE A 423 10.87 45.80 -8.84
C PHE A 423 9.92 46.97 -8.58
N HIS A 424 9.74 47.34 -7.33
CA HIS A 424 8.92 48.49 -6.98
C HIS A 424 9.50 49.78 -7.59
N GLY A 425 8.70 50.51 -8.37
CA GLY A 425 9.13 51.72 -9.08
C GLY A 425 9.91 51.51 -10.38
N CYS A 426 10.01 50.28 -10.89
CA CYS A 426 10.67 49.99 -12.17
C CYS A 426 9.66 49.84 -13.32
N THR A 427 10.02 50.33 -14.51
CA THR A 427 9.24 50.17 -15.75
C THR A 427 9.41 48.78 -16.38
N LEU A 428 10.42 48.02 -15.94
CA LEU A 428 10.71 46.68 -16.43
C LEU A 428 9.72 45.68 -15.82
N GLU A 429 9.07 44.87 -16.65
CA GLU A 429 8.09 43.88 -16.20
C GLU A 429 8.76 42.53 -15.88
N LYS A 430 8.08 41.69 -15.10
CA LYS A 430 8.56 40.34 -14.78
C LYS A 430 8.77 39.46 -16.02
N GLY A 431 8.02 39.70 -17.09
CA GLY A 431 8.24 39.03 -18.37
C GLY A 431 9.58 39.37 -19.01
N ASP A 432 10.00 40.65 -18.96
CA ASP A 432 11.32 41.07 -19.43
C ASP A 432 12.43 40.38 -18.61
N GLN A 433 12.26 40.30 -17.29
CA GLN A 433 13.20 39.60 -16.41
C GLN A 433 13.29 38.10 -16.72
N LEU A 434 12.14 37.45 -16.96
CA LEU A 434 12.09 36.03 -17.30
C LEU A 434 12.80 35.75 -18.63
N LEU A 435 12.54 36.56 -19.66
CA LEU A 435 13.18 36.42 -20.97
C LEU A 435 14.70 36.59 -20.88
N ASN A 436 15.17 37.59 -20.12
CA ASN A 436 16.60 37.79 -19.88
C ASN A 436 17.24 36.60 -19.15
N THR A 437 16.55 36.06 -18.14
CA THR A 437 17.04 34.90 -17.36
C THR A 437 17.08 33.64 -18.22
N LEU A 438 16.08 33.43 -19.08
CA LEU A 438 16.06 32.35 -20.07
C LEU A 438 17.25 32.46 -21.03
N GLY A 439 17.49 33.64 -21.60
CA GLY A 439 18.62 33.88 -22.50
C GLY A 439 19.98 33.69 -21.85
N GLN A 440 20.13 33.98 -20.55
CA GLN A 440 21.35 33.68 -19.79
C GLN A 440 21.51 32.17 -19.53
N THR A 441 20.41 31.50 -19.22
CA THR A 441 20.39 30.05 -18.95
C THR A 441 20.76 29.26 -20.19
N CYS A 442 20.17 29.58 -21.34
CA CYS A 442 20.43 28.89 -22.61
C CYS A 442 21.88 29.08 -23.15
N LYS A 443 22.65 30.04 -22.61
CA LYS A 443 24.07 30.24 -22.98
C LYS A 443 25.01 29.24 -22.30
N GLN A 444 24.55 28.50 -21.30
CA GLN A 444 25.38 27.50 -20.61
C GLN A 444 25.50 26.22 -21.45
N GLU A 445 26.68 25.60 -21.46
CA GLU A 445 26.89 24.34 -22.18
C GLU A 445 26.03 23.20 -21.59
N ARG A 446 25.48 22.35 -22.46
CA ARG A 446 24.68 21.15 -22.10
C ARG A 446 23.39 21.45 -21.34
N MET A 447 22.74 22.57 -21.65
CA MET A 447 21.41 22.88 -21.15
C MET A 447 20.30 22.23 -21.96
N ASN A 448 19.18 21.96 -21.28
CA ASN A 448 17.93 21.53 -21.90
C ASN A 448 17.40 22.55 -22.90
N ALA A 449 16.65 22.08 -23.90
CA ALA A 449 15.85 22.95 -24.75
C ALA A 449 14.67 23.50 -23.93
N PHE A 450 14.57 24.82 -23.84
CA PHE A 450 13.49 25.51 -23.14
C PHE A 450 12.54 26.18 -24.14
N GLU A 451 11.25 25.99 -23.94
CA GLU A 451 10.21 26.81 -24.58
C GLU A 451 9.30 27.37 -23.48
N ILE A 452 9.10 28.69 -23.50
CA ILE A 452 8.19 29.36 -22.56
C ILE A 452 7.07 30.03 -23.35
N ARG A 453 5.83 29.73 -22.99
CA ARG A 453 4.63 30.35 -23.54
C ARG A 453 3.81 31.06 -22.48
N VAL A 454 3.06 32.06 -22.91
CA VAL A 454 2.30 32.98 -22.07
C VAL A 454 0.83 32.93 -22.45
N MET A 455 -0.01 32.59 -21.48
CA MET A 455 -1.46 32.75 -21.57
C MET A 455 -1.78 34.25 -21.55
N THR A 456 -2.24 34.79 -22.69
CA THR A 456 -2.33 36.24 -22.91
C THR A 456 -3.61 36.90 -22.39
N GLY A 457 -4.61 36.10 -22.01
CA GLY A 457 -5.87 36.60 -21.44
C GLY A 457 -5.66 37.37 -20.13
N ASP A 458 -6.65 38.18 -19.76
CA ASP A 458 -6.62 38.92 -18.48
C ASP A 458 -6.60 38.01 -17.26
N ARG A 459 -7.13 36.80 -17.41
CA ARG A 459 -7.00 35.69 -16.46
C ARG A 459 -6.38 34.49 -17.17
N PRO A 460 -5.59 33.67 -16.48
CA PRO A 460 -5.02 32.47 -17.07
C PRO A 460 -6.13 31.49 -17.47
N THR A 461 -6.03 30.91 -18.66
CA THR A 461 -6.94 29.87 -19.15
C THR A 461 -6.94 28.65 -18.21
N ILE A 462 -5.77 28.33 -17.66
CA ILE A 462 -5.59 27.29 -16.65
C ILE A 462 -5.10 27.95 -15.37
N HIS A 463 -5.94 27.99 -14.34
CA HIS A 463 -5.57 28.57 -13.06
C HIS A 463 -4.78 27.58 -12.19
N ASP A 464 -5.09 26.29 -12.27
CA ASP A 464 -4.46 25.26 -11.46
C ASP A 464 -3.03 24.96 -11.91
N ARG A 465 -2.23 24.39 -11.01
CA ARG A 465 -0.81 24.16 -11.25
C ARG A 465 -0.56 22.70 -11.52
N PHE A 466 0.05 22.42 -12.65
CA PHE A 466 0.39 21.07 -13.07
C PHE A 466 1.86 20.96 -13.40
N ILE A 467 2.43 19.80 -13.08
CA ILE A 467 3.69 19.38 -13.67
C ILE A 467 3.46 18.04 -14.33
N ALA A 468 3.74 17.95 -15.62
CA ALA A 468 3.72 16.71 -16.36
C ALA A 468 5.15 16.24 -16.61
N PHE A 469 5.41 14.99 -16.22
CA PHE A 469 6.62 14.25 -16.57
C PHE A 469 6.18 13.01 -17.34
N ASP A 470 6.54 12.94 -18.62
CA ASP A 470 6.17 11.82 -19.48
C ASP A 470 4.63 11.58 -19.49
N ARG A 471 4.17 10.41 -19.03
CA ARG A 471 2.73 10.09 -18.97
C ARG A 471 2.06 10.52 -17.66
N ARG A 472 2.82 10.90 -16.63
CA ARG A 472 2.29 11.25 -15.32
C ARG A 472 2.12 12.76 -15.18
N ILE A 473 1.06 13.18 -14.51
CA ILE A 473 0.76 14.58 -14.24
C ILE A 473 0.51 14.72 -12.74
N TRP A 474 1.14 15.70 -12.11
CA TRP A 474 0.93 16.07 -10.72
C TRP A 474 0.17 17.39 -10.64
N LEU A 475 -0.82 17.45 -9.76
CA LEU A 475 -1.48 18.67 -9.32
C LEU A 475 -0.76 19.24 -8.11
N LEU A 476 -0.50 20.55 -8.13
CA LEU A 476 0.08 21.29 -7.01
C LEU A 476 -0.94 22.26 -6.42
N GLY A 477 -1.11 22.23 -5.10
CA GLY A 477 -2.04 23.09 -4.38
C GLY A 477 -1.58 24.55 -4.24
N SER A 478 -0.33 24.87 -4.60
CA SER A 478 0.19 26.24 -4.61
C SER A 478 1.15 26.44 -5.78
N SER A 479 1.43 27.70 -6.13
CA SER A 479 2.49 28.01 -7.10
C SER A 479 3.85 27.51 -6.61
N LEU A 480 4.75 27.30 -7.56
CA LEU A 480 6.12 26.85 -7.28
C LEU A 480 6.89 27.81 -6.38
N ASN A 481 6.60 29.12 -6.45
CA ASN A 481 7.22 30.13 -5.60
C ASN A 481 6.91 29.94 -4.10
N GLU A 482 5.67 29.55 -3.79
CA GLU A 482 5.18 29.37 -2.42
C GLU A 482 5.15 27.89 -1.98
N PHE A 483 5.57 26.96 -2.83
CA PHE A 483 5.46 25.53 -2.58
C PHE A 483 6.19 25.11 -1.29
N GLY A 484 5.45 24.47 -0.37
CA GLY A 484 5.93 24.04 0.94
C GLY A 484 6.12 25.14 1.99
N SER A 485 5.97 26.42 1.63
CA SER A 485 6.06 27.55 2.57
C SER A 485 4.80 27.72 3.41
N ARG A 486 3.66 27.29 2.89
CA ARG A 486 2.35 27.25 3.55
C ARG A 486 1.77 25.84 3.38
N GLY A 487 0.60 25.58 3.95
CA GLY A 487 -0.10 24.31 3.79
C GLY A 487 -0.40 24.03 2.32
N THR A 488 0.40 23.17 1.69
CA THR A 488 0.29 22.82 0.27
C THR A 488 0.20 21.32 0.11
N MET A 489 -0.65 20.89 -0.83
CA MET A 489 -0.77 19.49 -1.23
C MET A 489 -0.14 19.26 -2.61
N MET A 490 0.39 18.06 -2.81
CA MET A 490 0.78 17.53 -4.11
C MET A 490 0.16 16.16 -4.30
N LEU A 491 -0.32 15.88 -5.52
CA LEU A 491 -0.99 14.63 -5.87
C LEU A 491 -0.71 14.28 -7.33
N ALA A 492 -0.22 13.07 -7.59
CA ALA A 492 -0.24 12.49 -8.93
C ALA A 492 -1.68 12.16 -9.33
N LEU A 493 -2.11 12.67 -10.48
CA LEU A 493 -3.47 12.45 -10.96
C LEU A 493 -3.69 10.95 -11.24
N PRO A 494 -4.79 10.35 -10.72
CA PRO A 494 -5.13 8.97 -11.01
C PRO A 494 -5.41 8.74 -12.50
N ASP A 495 -6.02 9.73 -13.15
CA ASP A 495 -6.25 9.78 -14.60
C ASP A 495 -5.67 11.08 -15.17
N PRO A 496 -4.41 11.05 -15.65
CA PRO A 496 -3.78 12.21 -16.28
C PRO A 496 -4.43 12.62 -17.61
N ASP A 497 -5.06 11.68 -18.32
CA ASP A 497 -5.56 11.93 -19.67
C ASP A 497 -6.82 12.80 -19.66
N ALA A 498 -7.57 12.79 -18.55
CA ALA A 498 -8.69 13.68 -18.29
C ALA A 498 -8.35 15.18 -18.39
N VAL A 499 -7.11 15.58 -18.07
CA VAL A 499 -6.66 16.99 -18.15
C VAL A 499 -5.67 17.27 -19.28
N ARG A 500 -5.02 16.23 -19.82
CA ARG A 500 -3.94 16.39 -20.79
C ARG A 500 -4.36 17.18 -22.03
N GLY A 501 -5.56 16.92 -22.54
CA GLY A 501 -6.10 17.63 -23.71
C GLY A 501 -6.21 19.13 -23.48
N ASP A 502 -6.64 19.56 -22.29
CA ASP A 502 -6.75 20.98 -21.94
C ASP A 502 -5.38 21.63 -21.79
N LEU A 503 -4.43 20.93 -21.15
CA LEU A 503 -3.05 21.44 -21.00
C LEU A 503 -2.39 21.66 -22.37
N LEU A 504 -2.55 20.72 -23.30
CA LEU A 504 -2.00 20.80 -24.65
C LEU A 504 -2.66 21.90 -25.48
N ARG A 505 -4.00 22.03 -25.41
CA ARG A 505 -4.70 23.15 -26.08
C ARG A 505 -4.23 24.50 -25.57
N ALA A 506 -4.13 24.67 -24.25
CA ALA A 506 -3.65 25.92 -23.67
C ALA A 506 -2.19 26.22 -24.06
N TRP A 507 -1.36 25.20 -24.24
CA TRP A 507 -0.01 25.34 -24.77
C TRP A 507 -0.01 25.82 -26.23
N GLU A 508 -0.83 25.19 -27.08
CA GLU A 508 -0.94 25.51 -28.51
C GLU A 508 -1.47 26.93 -28.75
N GLU A 509 -2.45 27.37 -27.95
CA GLU A 509 -3.08 28.70 -28.06
C GLU A 509 -2.24 29.83 -27.44
N ALA A 510 -1.27 29.52 -26.57
CA ALA A 510 -0.46 30.52 -25.89
C ALA A 510 0.61 31.14 -26.80
N ALA A 511 0.93 32.42 -26.56
CA ALA A 511 1.97 33.13 -27.30
C ALA A 511 3.36 32.78 -26.76
N SER A 512 4.38 32.67 -27.61
CA SER A 512 5.78 32.56 -27.16
C SER A 512 6.17 33.76 -26.30
N LEU A 513 7.01 33.55 -25.29
CA LEU A 513 7.48 34.60 -24.38
C LEU A 513 8.11 35.78 -25.13
N GLU A 514 8.94 35.50 -26.13
CA GLU A 514 9.64 36.50 -26.97
C GLU A 514 8.63 37.43 -27.65
N ALA A 515 7.74 36.87 -28.46
CA ALA A 515 6.71 37.63 -29.17
C ALA A 515 5.76 38.38 -28.22
N TRP A 516 5.50 37.83 -27.04
CA TRP A 516 4.69 38.49 -26.02
C TRP A 516 5.41 39.71 -25.43
N VAL A 517 6.69 39.57 -25.06
CA VAL A 517 7.52 40.67 -24.53
C VAL A 517 7.70 41.78 -25.55
N GLU A 518 8.01 41.46 -26.81
CA GLU A 518 8.14 42.45 -27.90
C GLU A 518 6.87 43.30 -28.06
N ARG A 519 5.70 42.64 -28.06
CA ARG A 519 4.41 43.33 -28.15
C ARG A 519 4.16 44.24 -26.94
N ARG A 520 4.60 43.83 -25.73
CA ARG A 520 4.49 44.65 -24.52
C ARG A 520 5.40 45.87 -24.57
N GLN A 521 6.65 45.71 -25.02
CA GLN A 521 7.60 46.81 -25.18
C GLN A 521 7.08 47.87 -26.15
N GLN A 522 6.61 47.46 -27.34
CA GLN A 522 6.01 48.36 -28.33
C GLN A 522 4.79 49.11 -27.79
N ASN A 523 3.93 48.44 -27.02
CA ASN A 523 2.76 49.09 -26.43
C ASN A 523 3.16 50.12 -25.37
N ARG A 524 4.18 49.85 -24.55
CA ARG A 524 4.68 50.81 -23.55
C ARG A 524 5.32 52.04 -24.20
N GLU A 525 6.08 51.85 -25.27
CA GLU A 525 6.69 52.93 -26.06
C GLU A 525 5.63 53.84 -26.71
N LYS A 526 4.54 53.26 -27.22
CA LYS A 526 3.40 54.05 -27.74
C LYS A 526 2.71 54.87 -26.66
N THR A 527 2.46 54.30 -25.49
CA THR A 527 1.81 55.01 -24.38
C THR A 527 2.69 56.13 -23.82
N THR A 528 4.01 55.95 -23.79
CA THR A 528 4.95 57.02 -23.37
C THR A 528 5.17 58.10 -24.43
N GLY A 529 4.94 57.80 -25.72
CA GLY A 529 5.00 58.77 -26.81
C GLY A 529 3.75 59.62 -26.99
N GLU A 530 2.59 59.20 -26.47
CA GLU A 530 1.33 59.97 -26.50
C GLU A 530 1.16 60.92 -25.29
N GLU A 531 1.99 60.78 -24.25
CA GLU A 531 2.01 61.66 -23.06
C GLU A 531 3.13 62.73 -23.09
N ALA A 532 3.89 62.84 -24.20
CA ALA A 532 5.03 63.76 -24.37
C ALA A 532 4.69 65.05 -25.13
#